data_AF-A0A368GME7-F1
#
_entry.id   AF-A0A368GME7-F1
#
_cell.length_a   1.000
_cell.length_b   1.000
_cell.length_c   1.000
_cell.angle_alpha   90.00
_cell.angle_beta   90.00
_cell.angle_gamma   90.00
#
_symmetry.space_group_name_H-M   'P 1'
#
loop_
_entity.id
_entity.type
_entity.pdbx_description
1 polymer ?
#
loop_
_entity_poly.entity_id
_entity_poly.type
_entity_poly.pdbx_seq_one_letter_code
_entity_poly.pdbx_strand_id
1 'polypeptide(L)'
;MLLQVARFLMKAAEEVRGGKARLATICDYIAKPDSVRSCMSRFDTYSDEHIVHDFEHVARNQVFRAYDILKRHQQDSSPEEGWNRASVELCKASRMHVRLYLVRNFLEKVATAPETSLREPLTNLTRLYVFDLITACQGEFMKGGFMSETQADAVREGIYRCLERLRPNAVSLVDSWDFDDAELHSVLGRRDGNVYPALLEWAQKSQLNRTEVLPTFDKYLGPMMKEGRSKL
;
A
#
# COMPACT_ATOMS: atom_id res chain seq x y z
N MET A 1 -7.87 -12.98 -7.91
CA MET A 1 -7.33 -11.87 -8.73
C MET A 1 -5.81 -11.91 -8.90
N LEU A 2 -5.01 -11.96 -7.83
CA LEU A 2 -3.53 -11.99 -7.96
C LEU A 2 -2.99 -13.12 -8.84
N LEU A 3 -3.48 -14.36 -8.71
CA LEU A 3 -3.02 -15.48 -9.54
C LEU A 3 -3.35 -15.33 -11.03
N GLN A 4 -4.33 -14.50 -11.40
CA GLN A 4 -4.61 -14.20 -12.81
C GLN A 4 -3.52 -13.30 -13.40
N VAL A 5 -3.10 -12.27 -12.65
CA VAL A 5 -1.94 -11.44 -13.01
C VAL A 5 -0.67 -12.31 -13.06
N ALA A 6 -0.50 -13.22 -12.09
CA ALA A 6 0.64 -14.13 -12.10
C ALA A 6 0.72 -14.97 -13.38
N ARG A 7 -0.41 -15.49 -13.90
CA ARG A 7 -0.43 -16.25 -15.18
C ARG A 7 0.10 -15.42 -16.35
N PHE A 8 -0.33 -14.16 -16.43
CA PHE A 8 0.19 -13.22 -17.43
C PHE A 8 1.69 -13.00 -17.27
N LEU A 9 2.18 -12.76 -16.04
CA LEU A 9 3.59 -12.54 -15.76
C LEU A 9 4.45 -13.78 -16.04
N MET A 10 3.97 -14.99 -15.77
CA MET A 10 4.69 -16.23 -16.07
C MET A 10 4.82 -16.44 -17.58
N LYS A 11 3.79 -16.10 -18.36
CA LYS A 11 3.87 -16.12 -19.82
C LYS A 11 4.90 -15.10 -20.35
N ALA A 12 4.89 -13.88 -19.81
CA ALA A 12 5.88 -12.86 -20.16
C ALA A 12 7.32 -13.31 -19.82
N ALA A 13 7.53 -13.91 -18.65
CA ALA A 13 8.82 -14.45 -18.25
C ALA A 13 9.30 -15.59 -19.16
N GLU A 14 8.39 -16.48 -19.58
CA GLU A 14 8.67 -17.55 -20.56
C GLU A 14 9.12 -16.97 -21.91
N GLU A 15 8.39 -15.97 -22.43
CA GLU A 15 8.71 -15.32 -23.72
C GLU A 15 10.09 -14.64 -23.70
N VAL A 16 10.45 -14.02 -22.56
CA VAL A 16 11.77 -13.43 -22.35
C VAL A 16 12.87 -14.49 -22.28
N ARG A 17 12.68 -15.57 -21.50
CA ARG A 17 13.63 -16.69 -21.43
C ARG A 17 13.80 -17.39 -22.78
N GLY A 18 12.73 -17.47 -23.57
CA GLY A 18 12.72 -18.08 -24.90
C GLY A 18 13.27 -17.20 -26.03
N GLY A 19 13.71 -15.96 -25.74
CA GLY A 19 14.26 -15.04 -26.75
C GLY A 19 13.25 -14.52 -27.78
N LYS A 20 11.94 -14.65 -27.52
CA LYS A 20 10.84 -14.24 -28.42
C LYS A 20 10.00 -13.11 -27.81
N ALA A 21 10.58 -12.32 -26.93
CA ALA A 21 9.87 -11.32 -26.15
C ALA A 21 9.09 -10.32 -27.04
N ARG A 22 7.76 -10.40 -27.01
CA ARG A 22 6.83 -9.39 -27.55
C ARG A 22 5.93 -8.93 -26.42
N LEU A 23 6.52 -8.15 -25.53
CA LEU A 23 5.88 -7.75 -24.29
C LEU A 23 4.98 -6.53 -24.49
N ALA A 24 3.87 -6.50 -23.75
CA ALA A 24 3.09 -5.29 -23.61
C ALA A 24 3.89 -4.22 -22.85
N THR A 25 3.60 -2.93 -23.08
CA THR A 25 4.30 -1.81 -22.45
C THR A 25 4.31 -1.89 -20.92
N ILE A 26 3.29 -2.50 -20.30
CA ILE A 26 3.23 -2.65 -18.84
C ILE A 26 4.25 -3.65 -18.28
N CYS A 27 4.74 -4.59 -19.10
CA CYS A 27 5.69 -5.64 -18.70
C CYS A 27 7.03 -5.58 -19.44
N ASP A 28 7.29 -4.51 -20.21
CA ASP A 28 8.52 -4.28 -20.96
C ASP A 28 9.79 -4.39 -20.08
N TYR A 29 9.69 -3.93 -18.83
CA TYR A 29 10.76 -3.95 -17.84
C TYR A 29 11.28 -5.36 -17.53
N ILE A 30 10.49 -6.41 -17.76
CA ILE A 30 10.93 -7.79 -17.53
C ILE A 30 12.06 -8.16 -18.51
N ALA A 31 12.06 -7.59 -19.71
CA ALA A 31 13.09 -7.82 -20.72
C ALA A 31 14.34 -6.95 -20.53
N LYS A 32 14.30 -5.91 -19.69
CA LYS A 32 15.45 -5.03 -19.44
C LYS A 32 16.60 -5.83 -18.81
N PRO A 33 17.87 -5.45 -19.06
CA PRO A 33 19.02 -6.06 -18.40
C PRO A 33 18.92 -5.90 -16.88
N ASP A 34 19.54 -6.82 -16.16
CA ASP A 34 19.58 -6.74 -14.71
C ASP A 34 20.50 -5.61 -14.26
N SER A 35 20.17 -5.02 -13.12
CA SER A 35 20.94 -3.93 -12.53
C SER A 35 21.61 -4.42 -11.26
N VAL A 36 22.90 -4.14 -11.11
CA VAL A 36 23.68 -4.71 -10.00
C VAL A 36 23.42 -3.96 -8.69
N ARG A 37 23.14 -2.65 -8.76
CA ARG A 37 22.93 -1.78 -7.59
C ARG A 37 21.93 -0.66 -7.88
N SER A 38 21.29 -0.17 -6.84
CA SER A 38 20.51 1.07 -6.87
C SER A 38 21.43 2.29 -7.00
N CYS A 39 21.00 3.26 -7.81
CA CYS A 39 21.67 4.56 -7.95
C CYS A 39 21.32 5.54 -6.82
N MET A 40 20.47 5.13 -5.88
CA MET A 40 20.04 5.97 -4.77
C MET A 40 21.23 6.30 -3.86
N SER A 41 21.51 7.56 -3.60
CA SER A 41 22.56 7.96 -2.65
C SER A 41 21.97 8.63 -1.42
N ARG A 42 21.10 9.62 -1.66
CA ARG A 42 20.40 10.38 -0.65
C ARG A 42 18.92 10.46 -1.03
N PHE A 43 18.05 10.71 -0.05
CA PHE A 43 16.62 10.81 -0.29
C PHE A 43 16.25 12.05 -1.14
N ASP A 44 17.04 13.13 -1.05
CA ASP A 44 16.83 14.40 -1.73
C ASP A 44 17.21 14.36 -3.22
N THR A 45 18.19 13.53 -3.59
CA THR A 45 18.67 13.37 -4.98
C THR A 45 18.09 12.15 -5.69
N TYR A 46 17.21 11.39 -5.03
CA TYR A 46 16.58 10.22 -5.65
C TYR A 46 15.65 10.71 -6.77
N SER A 47 15.96 10.47 -8.04
CA SER A 47 15.12 10.96 -9.15
C SER A 47 13.94 10.03 -9.42
N ASP A 48 12.93 10.50 -10.15
CA ASP A 48 11.76 9.70 -10.52
C ASP A 48 12.18 8.51 -11.41
N GLU A 49 13.15 8.71 -12.29
CA GLU A 49 13.73 7.67 -13.15
C GLU A 49 14.46 6.61 -12.31
N HIS A 50 15.23 7.03 -11.31
CA HIS A 50 15.89 6.09 -10.39
C HIS A 50 14.90 5.29 -9.55
N ILE A 51 13.81 5.92 -9.08
CA ILE A 51 12.73 5.21 -8.37
C ILE A 51 12.13 4.14 -9.29
N VAL A 52 11.71 4.51 -10.50
CA VAL A 52 11.10 3.57 -11.44
C VAL A 52 12.06 2.43 -11.76
N HIS A 53 13.33 2.74 -12.03
CA HIS A 53 14.38 1.75 -12.26
C HIS A 53 14.51 0.75 -11.11
N ASP A 54 14.54 1.22 -9.87
CA ASP A 54 14.72 0.34 -8.71
C ASP A 54 13.50 -0.57 -8.49
N PHE A 55 12.29 -0.06 -8.68
CA PHE A 55 11.08 -0.88 -8.65
C PHE A 55 11.01 -1.87 -9.82
N GLU A 56 11.47 -1.49 -11.01
CA GLU A 56 11.58 -2.38 -12.17
C GLU A 56 12.53 -3.55 -11.89
N HIS A 57 13.71 -3.27 -11.33
CA HIS A 57 14.67 -4.29 -10.93
C HIS A 57 14.06 -5.27 -9.92
N VAL A 58 13.47 -4.76 -8.83
CA VAL A 58 12.88 -5.61 -7.78
C VAL A 58 11.71 -6.43 -8.31
N ALA A 59 10.81 -5.82 -9.08
CA ALA A 59 9.67 -6.51 -9.67
C ALA A 59 10.13 -7.59 -10.66
N ARG A 60 11.13 -7.31 -11.50
CA ARG A 60 11.70 -8.25 -12.47
C ARG A 60 12.29 -9.47 -11.75
N ASN A 61 13.09 -9.23 -10.72
CA ASN A 61 13.75 -10.29 -9.96
C ASN A 61 12.75 -11.16 -9.21
N GLN A 62 11.69 -10.56 -8.65
CA GLN A 62 10.62 -11.33 -8.02
C GLN A 62 9.80 -12.14 -9.05
N VAL A 63 9.59 -11.62 -10.26
CA VAL A 63 8.94 -12.36 -11.36
C VAL A 63 9.77 -13.58 -11.78
N PHE A 64 11.06 -13.40 -12.06
CA PHE A 64 11.92 -14.52 -12.46
C PHE A 64 12.12 -15.53 -11.34
N ARG A 65 12.21 -15.09 -10.08
CA ARG A 65 12.22 -16.00 -8.92
C ARG A 65 10.96 -16.87 -8.87
N ALA A 66 9.78 -16.25 -9.02
CA ALA A 66 8.52 -16.99 -9.03
C ALA A 66 8.45 -17.98 -10.20
N TYR A 67 8.95 -17.57 -11.37
CA TYR A 67 9.04 -18.41 -12.56
C TYR A 67 9.97 -19.62 -12.35
N ASP A 68 11.17 -19.41 -11.82
CA ASP A 68 12.15 -20.48 -11.58
C ASP A 68 11.63 -21.48 -10.53
N ILE A 69 10.95 -21.00 -9.49
CA ILE A 69 10.29 -21.85 -8.48
C ILE A 69 9.13 -22.65 -9.08
N LEU A 70 8.30 -22.02 -9.91
CA LEU A 70 7.23 -22.71 -10.62
C LEU A 70 7.78 -23.82 -11.52
N LYS A 71 8.81 -23.54 -12.31
CA LYS A 71 9.45 -24.52 -13.19
C LYS A 71 10.04 -25.69 -12.41
N ARG A 72 10.67 -25.44 -11.25
CA ARG A 72 11.17 -26.50 -10.38
C ARG A 72 10.03 -27.40 -9.89
N HIS A 73 8.94 -26.83 -9.37
CA HIS A 73 7.83 -27.66 -8.89
C HIS A 73 7.12 -28.42 -10.00
N GLN A 74 7.08 -27.89 -11.22
CA GLN A 74 6.53 -28.58 -12.41
C GLN A 74 7.40 -29.74 -12.90
N GLN A 75 8.65 -29.88 -12.46
CA GLN A 75 9.48 -31.06 -12.74
C GLN A 75 9.05 -32.26 -11.88
N ASP A 76 8.61 -32.01 -10.65
CA ASP A 76 8.36 -33.05 -9.64
C ASP A 76 6.85 -33.29 -9.35
N SER A 77 5.95 -32.55 -10.01
CA SER A 77 4.50 -32.62 -9.76
C SER A 77 3.67 -32.23 -10.98
N SER A 78 2.36 -32.46 -10.92
CA SER A 78 1.46 -32.02 -12.00
C SER A 78 1.49 -30.49 -12.16
N PRO A 79 1.12 -29.95 -13.34
CA PRO A 79 1.11 -28.51 -13.58
C PRO A 79 0.27 -27.72 -12.55
N GLU A 80 -0.85 -28.27 -12.12
CA GLU A 80 -1.78 -27.67 -11.15
C GLU A 80 -1.18 -27.68 -9.75
N GLU A 81 -0.58 -28.79 -9.34
CA GLU A 81 0.06 -28.91 -8.03
C GLU A 81 1.32 -28.05 -7.93
N GLY A 82 2.13 -28.01 -8.99
CA GLY A 82 3.29 -27.12 -9.06
C GLY A 82 2.90 -25.64 -9.01
N TRP A 83 1.79 -25.28 -9.67
CA TRP A 83 1.20 -23.94 -9.57
C TRP A 83 0.75 -23.61 -8.14
N ASN A 84 0.09 -24.55 -7.46
CA ASN A 84 -0.36 -24.38 -6.09
C ASN A 84 0.83 -24.20 -5.11
N ARG A 85 1.88 -24.99 -5.27
CA ARG A 85 3.12 -24.89 -4.46
C ARG A 85 3.86 -23.57 -4.67
N ALA A 86 3.87 -23.04 -5.89
CA ALA A 86 4.47 -21.75 -6.20
C ALA A 86 3.57 -20.54 -5.89
N SER A 87 2.31 -20.76 -5.47
CA SER A 87 1.27 -19.71 -5.38
C SER A 87 1.66 -18.50 -4.54
N VAL A 88 2.41 -18.70 -3.46
CA VAL A 88 2.90 -17.62 -2.58
C VAL A 88 3.84 -16.69 -3.35
N GLU A 89 4.82 -17.24 -4.07
CA GLU A 89 5.80 -16.47 -4.84
C GLU A 89 5.17 -15.81 -6.07
N LEU A 90 4.22 -16.50 -6.70
CA LEU A 90 3.38 -15.96 -7.78
C LEU A 90 2.57 -14.74 -7.32
N CYS A 91 2.01 -14.79 -6.10
CA CYS A 91 1.30 -13.67 -5.51
C CYS A 91 2.25 -12.51 -5.15
N LYS A 92 3.47 -12.78 -4.68
CA LYS A 92 4.48 -11.74 -4.43
C LYS A 92 4.88 -11.03 -5.74
N ALA A 93 5.14 -11.78 -6.81
CA ALA A 93 5.44 -11.23 -8.13
C ALA A 93 4.31 -10.33 -8.65
N SER A 94 3.06 -10.78 -8.50
CA SER A 94 1.88 -9.99 -8.88
C SER A 94 1.76 -8.68 -8.10
N ARG A 95 1.98 -8.73 -6.77
CA ARG A 95 1.95 -7.51 -5.93
C ARG A 95 3.04 -6.53 -6.31
N MET A 96 4.27 -7.00 -6.54
CA MET A 96 5.38 -6.13 -6.94
C MET A 96 5.16 -5.49 -8.30
N HIS A 97 4.62 -6.25 -9.26
CA HIS A 97 4.24 -5.72 -10.57
C HIS A 97 3.19 -4.60 -10.46
N VAL A 98 2.14 -4.81 -9.66
CA VAL A 98 1.09 -3.79 -9.45
C VAL A 98 1.63 -2.56 -8.72
N ARG A 99 2.50 -2.74 -7.72
CA ARG A 99 3.14 -1.62 -7.02
C ARG A 99 3.99 -0.77 -7.96
N LEU A 100 4.82 -1.39 -8.80
CA LEU A 100 5.59 -0.70 -9.83
C LEU A 100 4.66 0.12 -10.75
N TYR A 101 3.56 -0.49 -11.21
CA TYR A 101 2.58 0.21 -12.04
C TYR A 101 1.99 1.44 -11.33
N LEU A 102 1.59 1.31 -10.05
CA LEU A 102 1.06 2.42 -9.27
C LEU A 102 2.09 3.53 -9.09
N VAL A 103 3.34 3.19 -8.74
CA VAL A 103 4.44 4.16 -8.58
C VAL A 103 4.68 4.92 -9.87
N ARG A 104 4.80 4.20 -11.00
CA ARG A 104 5.02 4.81 -12.32
C ARG A 104 3.91 5.79 -12.68
N ASN A 105 2.64 5.37 -12.59
CA ASN A 105 1.52 6.24 -12.91
C ASN A 105 1.44 7.46 -11.98
N PHE A 106 1.73 7.28 -10.69
CA PHE A 106 1.67 8.40 -9.76
C PHE A 106 2.73 9.44 -10.10
N LEU A 107 3.99 9.03 -10.30
CA LEU A 107 5.08 9.92 -10.72
C LEU A 107 4.77 10.62 -12.05
N GLU A 108 4.32 9.88 -13.07
CA GLU A 108 3.93 10.44 -14.36
C GLU A 108 2.79 11.47 -14.24
N LYS A 109 1.77 11.17 -13.43
CA LYS A 109 0.64 12.10 -13.24
C LYS A 109 1.06 13.37 -12.51
N VAL A 110 1.89 13.27 -11.48
CA VAL A 110 2.40 14.46 -10.78
C VAL A 110 3.28 15.31 -11.70
N ALA A 111 4.12 14.69 -12.54
CA ALA A 111 4.94 15.40 -13.51
C ALA A 111 4.10 16.22 -14.51
N THR A 112 2.89 15.75 -14.86
CA THR A 112 1.95 16.46 -15.75
C THR A 112 1.11 17.54 -15.08
N ALA A 113 1.21 17.72 -13.75
CA ALA A 113 0.43 18.74 -13.05
C ALA A 113 0.82 20.16 -13.55
N PRO A 114 -0.14 21.03 -13.91
CA PRO A 114 0.15 22.30 -14.57
C PRO A 114 0.78 23.32 -13.62
N GLU A 115 0.28 23.43 -12.40
CA GLU A 115 0.70 24.44 -11.44
C GLU A 115 1.79 23.92 -10.49
N THR A 116 2.81 24.74 -10.24
CA THR A 116 3.88 24.42 -9.29
C THR A 116 3.36 24.28 -7.85
N SER A 117 2.38 25.11 -7.47
CA SER A 117 1.68 25.07 -6.16
C SER A 117 0.99 23.73 -5.89
N LEU A 118 0.47 23.07 -6.93
CA LEU A 118 -0.12 21.73 -6.84
C LEU A 118 0.97 20.64 -6.92
N ARG A 119 1.98 20.85 -7.76
CA ARG A 119 3.04 19.87 -7.99
C ARG A 119 3.84 19.60 -6.72
N GLU A 120 4.19 20.63 -5.94
CA GLU A 120 5.00 20.46 -4.72
C GLU A 120 4.37 19.53 -3.66
N PRO A 121 3.12 19.75 -3.18
CA PRO A 121 2.49 18.85 -2.21
C PRO A 121 2.24 17.45 -2.80
N LEU A 122 1.88 17.34 -4.08
CA LEU A 122 1.69 16.05 -4.73
C LEU A 122 3.00 15.27 -4.90
N THR A 123 4.12 15.96 -5.17
CA THR A 123 5.45 15.35 -5.19
C THR A 123 5.79 14.81 -3.80
N ASN A 124 5.64 15.62 -2.74
CA ASN A 124 5.93 15.14 -1.38
C ASN A 124 5.04 13.93 -1.00
N LEU A 125 3.77 13.92 -1.42
CA LEU A 125 2.84 12.79 -1.19
C LEU A 125 3.30 11.53 -1.94
N THR A 126 3.70 11.68 -3.21
CA THR A 126 4.20 10.58 -4.04
C THR A 126 5.49 10.03 -3.46
N ARG A 127 6.40 10.90 -3.00
CA ARG A 127 7.65 10.50 -2.35
C ARG A 127 7.41 9.76 -1.04
N LEU A 128 6.48 10.23 -0.21
CA LEU A 128 6.06 9.51 1.01
C LEU A 128 5.56 8.11 0.66
N TYR A 129 4.68 7.99 -0.33
CA TYR A 129 4.14 6.69 -0.79
C TYR A 129 5.25 5.75 -1.30
N VAL A 130 6.18 6.25 -2.11
CA VAL A 130 7.32 5.48 -2.61
C VAL A 130 8.21 4.99 -1.47
N PHE A 131 8.58 5.88 -0.53
CA PHE A 131 9.47 5.53 0.57
C PHE A 131 8.83 4.54 1.56
N ASP A 132 7.52 4.69 1.81
CA ASP A 132 6.75 3.72 2.58
C ASP A 132 6.74 2.34 1.90
N LEU A 133 6.52 2.29 0.58
CA LEU A 133 6.56 1.03 -0.17
C LEU A 133 7.94 0.36 -0.16
N ILE A 134 9.02 1.13 -0.32
CA ILE A 134 10.39 0.61 -0.24
C ILE A 134 10.64 0.03 1.15
N THR A 135 10.22 0.73 2.21
CA THR A 135 10.39 0.29 3.60
C THR A 135 9.56 -0.96 3.89
N ALA A 136 8.31 -1.02 3.41
CA ALA A 136 7.44 -2.20 3.55
C ALA A 136 7.95 -3.42 2.77
N CYS A 137 8.72 -3.22 1.70
CA CYS A 137 9.29 -4.26 0.85
C CYS A 137 10.82 -4.37 0.99
N GLN A 138 11.39 -3.86 2.08
CA GLN A 138 12.84 -3.65 2.23
C GLN A 138 13.65 -4.93 1.95
N GLY A 139 13.16 -6.10 2.37
CA GLY A 139 13.83 -7.38 2.13
C GLY A 139 14.04 -7.72 0.66
N GLU A 140 13.15 -7.30 -0.24
CA GLU A 140 13.32 -7.50 -1.69
C GLU A 140 14.26 -6.46 -2.31
N PHE A 141 14.29 -5.23 -1.78
CA PHE A 141 15.22 -4.18 -2.22
C PHE A 141 16.67 -4.41 -1.76
N MET A 142 16.87 -4.99 -0.58
CA MET A 142 18.21 -5.31 -0.06
C MET A 142 18.77 -6.63 -0.60
N LYS A 143 17.95 -7.41 -1.31
CA LYS A 143 18.33 -8.73 -1.78
C LYS A 143 19.46 -8.64 -2.79
N GLY A 144 20.44 -9.54 -2.67
CA GLY A 144 21.62 -9.52 -3.54
C GLY A 144 22.50 -8.27 -3.35
N GLY A 145 22.27 -7.47 -2.30
CA GLY A 145 22.98 -6.21 -2.08
C GLY A 145 22.59 -5.10 -3.05
N PHE A 146 21.40 -5.16 -3.65
CA PHE A 146 20.92 -4.14 -4.59
C PHE A 146 20.80 -2.76 -3.91
N MET A 147 20.16 -2.70 -2.73
CA MET A 147 20.26 -1.58 -1.80
C MET A 147 21.09 -1.92 -0.56
N SER A 148 21.93 -1.00 -0.11
CA SER A 148 22.67 -1.06 1.14
C SER A 148 21.81 -0.66 2.35
N GLU A 149 22.28 -1.01 3.55
CA GLU A 149 21.65 -0.56 4.80
C GLU A 149 21.64 0.96 4.91
N THR A 150 22.72 1.63 4.52
CA THR A 150 22.81 3.10 4.49
C THR A 150 21.79 3.74 3.56
N GLN A 151 21.51 3.11 2.40
CA GLN A 151 20.46 3.57 1.50
C GLN A 151 19.07 3.36 2.14
N ALA A 152 18.84 2.21 2.77
CA ALA A 152 17.58 1.95 3.47
C ALA A 152 17.32 2.94 4.62
N ASP A 153 18.35 3.32 5.38
CA ASP A 153 18.24 4.35 6.42
C ASP A 153 17.92 5.73 5.85
N ALA A 154 18.55 6.10 4.73
CA ALA A 154 18.23 7.36 4.06
C ALA A 154 16.78 7.38 3.52
N VAL A 155 16.22 6.26 3.07
CA VAL A 155 14.78 6.17 2.73
C VAL A 155 13.91 6.42 3.95
N ARG A 156 14.26 5.86 5.12
CA ARG A 156 13.52 6.10 6.38
C ARG A 156 13.59 7.56 6.81
N GLU A 157 14.76 8.21 6.68
CA GLU A 157 14.87 9.65 6.92
C GLU A 157 13.95 10.44 5.98
N GLY A 158 13.93 10.04 4.69
CA GLY A 158 13.05 10.61 3.68
C GLY A 158 11.57 10.59 4.07
N ILE A 159 11.08 9.52 4.72
CA ILE A 159 9.70 9.44 5.22
C ILE A 159 9.42 10.58 6.20
N TYR A 160 10.26 10.76 7.23
CA TYR A 160 10.05 11.80 8.24
C TYR A 160 10.09 13.21 7.63
N ARG A 161 10.99 13.45 6.67
CA ARG A 161 11.06 14.72 5.93
C ARG A 161 9.82 14.97 5.08
N CYS A 162 9.30 13.95 4.41
CA CYS A 162 8.07 14.09 3.63
C CYS A 162 6.87 14.36 4.54
N LEU A 163 6.77 13.69 5.69
CA LEU A 163 5.71 13.93 6.69
C LEU A 163 5.74 15.38 7.22
N GLU A 164 6.93 15.89 7.54
CA GLU A 164 7.12 17.28 7.99
C GLU A 164 6.64 18.28 6.92
N ARG A 165 7.01 18.06 5.65
CA ARG A 165 6.63 18.92 4.51
C ARG A 165 5.15 18.83 4.15
N LEU A 166 4.53 17.66 4.31
CA LEU A 166 3.12 17.44 3.99
C LEU A 166 2.16 17.97 5.05
N ARG A 167 2.59 17.99 6.32
CA ARG A 167 1.73 18.36 7.46
C ARG A 167 0.94 19.67 7.25
N PRO A 168 1.51 20.78 6.75
CA PRO A 168 0.74 22.01 6.54
C PRO A 168 -0.39 21.88 5.52
N ASN A 169 -0.26 20.98 4.55
CA ASN A 169 -1.22 20.76 3.47
C ASN A 169 -2.10 19.51 3.70
N ALA A 170 -1.90 18.77 4.80
CA ALA A 170 -2.53 17.47 5.00
C ALA A 170 -4.06 17.55 5.03
N VAL A 171 -4.62 18.56 5.71
CA VAL A 171 -6.07 18.79 5.74
C VAL A 171 -6.57 19.21 4.35
N SER A 172 -5.93 20.19 3.71
CA SER A 172 -6.30 20.65 2.37
C SER A 172 -6.26 19.56 1.29
N LEU A 173 -5.31 18.61 1.39
CA LEU A 173 -5.21 17.47 0.48
C LEU A 173 -6.38 16.50 0.64
N VAL A 174 -6.88 16.31 1.87
CA VAL A 174 -8.07 15.49 2.13
C VAL A 174 -9.33 16.25 1.72
N ASP A 175 -9.41 17.55 2.03
CA ASP A 175 -10.54 18.41 1.65
C ASP A 175 -10.67 18.56 0.13
N SER A 176 -9.60 18.39 -0.63
CA SER A 176 -9.61 18.43 -2.11
C SER A 176 -10.45 17.32 -2.75
N TRP A 177 -10.83 16.28 -1.99
CA TRP A 177 -11.81 15.27 -2.45
C TRP A 177 -13.26 15.78 -2.39
N ASP A 178 -13.49 16.88 -1.66
CA ASP A 178 -14.75 17.61 -1.57
C ASP A 178 -15.96 16.78 -1.12
N PHE A 179 -15.74 15.85 -0.17
CA PHE A 179 -16.81 15.07 0.43
C PHE A 179 -17.66 15.93 1.37
N ASP A 180 -18.97 15.94 1.16
CA ASP A 180 -19.93 16.56 2.09
C ASP A 180 -20.16 15.69 3.33
N ASP A 181 -20.57 16.28 4.45
CA ASP A 181 -20.88 15.54 5.70
C ASP A 181 -21.96 14.46 5.50
N ALA A 182 -22.88 14.68 4.54
CA ALA A 182 -23.91 13.72 4.16
C ALA A 182 -23.38 12.53 3.36
N GLU A 183 -22.21 12.66 2.73
CA GLU A 183 -21.53 11.55 2.06
C GLU A 183 -20.57 10.84 3.03
N LEU A 184 -19.80 11.62 3.79
CA LEU A 184 -18.77 11.12 4.69
C LEU A 184 -19.34 10.37 5.91
N HIS A 185 -20.53 10.76 6.38
CA HIS A 185 -21.24 10.13 7.50
C HIS A 185 -20.38 9.92 8.77
N SER A 186 -19.45 10.84 9.05
CA SER A 186 -18.53 10.75 10.18
C SER A 186 -18.69 11.93 11.14
N VAL A 187 -19.05 11.65 12.39
CA VAL A 187 -19.14 12.69 13.43
C VAL A 187 -17.76 13.23 13.83
N LEU A 188 -16.71 12.39 13.74
CA LEU A 188 -15.33 12.81 13.98
C LEU A 188 -14.72 13.57 12.79
N GLY A 189 -15.22 13.30 11.58
CA GLY A 189 -14.72 13.88 10.33
C GLY A 189 -15.54 15.07 9.84
N ARG A 190 -16.30 15.74 10.71
CA ARG A 190 -17.15 16.87 10.31
C ARG A 190 -16.33 17.99 9.66
N ARG A 191 -16.86 18.52 8.54
CA ARG A 191 -16.24 19.63 7.80
C ARG A 191 -16.03 20.89 8.64
N ASP A 192 -16.93 21.17 9.59
CA ASP A 192 -16.85 22.35 10.45
C ASP A 192 -15.87 22.24 11.62
N GLY A 193 -15.26 21.05 11.83
CA GLY A 193 -14.36 20.78 12.94
C GLY A 193 -15.04 20.76 14.32
N ASN A 194 -16.38 20.91 14.39
CA ASN A 194 -17.13 20.97 15.64
C ASN A 194 -17.44 19.56 16.19
N VAL A 195 -16.38 18.81 16.49
CA VAL A 195 -16.46 17.39 16.80
C VAL A 195 -17.16 17.11 18.14
N TYR A 196 -16.74 17.77 19.23
CA TYR A 196 -17.17 17.37 20.57
C TYR A 196 -18.67 17.59 20.85
N PRO A 197 -19.25 18.76 20.54
CA PRO A 197 -20.69 18.96 20.71
C PRO A 197 -21.52 18.01 19.85
N ALA A 198 -21.10 17.80 18.59
CA ALA A 198 -21.79 16.88 17.69
C ALA A 198 -21.69 15.42 18.16
N LEU A 199 -20.55 15.01 18.71
CA LEU A 199 -20.34 13.67 19.27
C LEU A 199 -21.22 13.44 20.51
N LEU A 200 -21.34 14.45 21.38
CA LEU A 200 -22.23 14.39 22.54
C LEU A 200 -23.70 14.27 22.10
N GLU A 201 -24.14 15.11 21.18
CA GLU A 201 -25.50 15.06 20.63
C GLU A 201 -25.79 13.71 19.97
N TRP A 202 -24.83 13.20 19.19
CA TRP A 202 -24.94 11.88 18.55
C TRP A 202 -25.06 10.76 19.59
N ALA A 203 -24.25 10.78 20.65
CA ALA A 203 -24.33 9.80 21.72
C ALA A 203 -25.67 9.88 22.47
N GLN A 204 -26.16 11.08 22.79
CA GLN A 204 -27.46 11.30 23.44
C GLN A 204 -28.63 10.75 22.60
N LYS A 205 -28.57 10.88 21.28
CA LYS A 205 -29.59 10.37 20.35
C LYS A 205 -29.48 8.87 20.07
N SER A 206 -28.49 8.18 20.63
CA SER A 206 -28.32 6.73 20.42
C SER A 206 -29.50 5.94 20.99
N GLN A 207 -29.77 4.77 20.40
CA GLN A 207 -30.96 3.97 20.74
C GLN A 207 -31.01 3.54 22.21
N LEU A 208 -29.85 3.31 22.82
CA LEU A 208 -29.75 2.88 24.22
C LEU A 208 -30.06 4.01 25.20
N ASN A 209 -29.94 5.27 24.78
CA ASN A 209 -30.19 6.44 25.63
C ASN A 209 -31.64 6.94 25.56
N ARG A 210 -32.54 6.17 24.91
CA ARG A 210 -33.99 6.50 24.87
C ARG A 210 -34.66 6.39 26.24
N THR A 211 -34.12 5.56 27.13
CA THR A 211 -34.62 5.32 28.49
C THR A 211 -33.45 5.36 29.44
N GLU A 212 -33.57 6.08 30.56
CA GLU A 212 -32.50 6.15 31.57
C GLU A 212 -32.18 4.76 32.18
N VAL A 213 -33.21 3.93 32.37
CA VAL A 213 -33.07 2.54 32.84
C VAL A 213 -33.43 1.61 31.69
N LEU A 214 -32.48 0.74 31.32
CA LEU A 214 -32.69 -0.24 30.27
C LEU A 214 -33.63 -1.36 30.74
N PRO A 215 -34.48 -1.92 29.87
CA PRO A 215 -35.36 -3.05 30.23
C PRO A 215 -34.61 -4.28 30.78
N THR A 216 -33.36 -4.47 30.36
CA THR A 216 -32.47 -5.53 30.86
C THR A 216 -32.16 -5.37 32.35
N PHE A 217 -32.12 -4.14 32.86
CA PHE A 217 -31.92 -3.88 34.27
C PHE A 217 -33.12 -4.38 35.07
N ASP A 218 -34.34 -3.96 34.73
CA ASP A 218 -35.54 -4.35 35.46
C ASP A 218 -35.80 -5.87 35.39
N LYS A 219 -35.52 -6.49 34.24
CA LYS A 219 -35.75 -7.92 34.03
C LYS A 219 -34.73 -8.81 34.73
N TYR A 220 -33.46 -8.43 34.79
CA TYR A 220 -32.39 -9.31 35.24
C TYR A 220 -31.49 -8.70 36.31
N LEU A 221 -30.86 -7.55 36.04
CA LEU A 221 -29.80 -7.02 36.92
C LEU A 221 -30.36 -6.49 38.24
N GLY A 222 -31.49 -5.79 38.20
CA GLY A 222 -32.17 -5.24 39.37
C GLY A 222 -32.59 -6.32 40.37
N PRO A 223 -33.33 -7.37 39.96
CA PRO A 223 -33.65 -8.51 40.82
C PRO A 223 -32.39 -9.20 41.37
N MET A 224 -31.38 -9.46 40.53
CA MET A 224 -30.12 -10.10 40.94
C MET A 224 -29.41 -9.30 42.05
N MET A 225 -29.34 -7.97 41.92
CA MET A 225 -28.71 -7.10 42.93
C MET A 225 -29.51 -7.07 44.24
N LYS A 226 -30.84 -7.09 44.19
CA LYS A 226 -31.70 -7.14 45.39
C LYS A 226 -31.53 -8.46 46.14
N GLU A 227 -31.53 -9.59 45.43
CA GLU A 227 -31.26 -10.91 46.03
C GLU A 227 -29.87 -10.98 46.66
N GLY A 228 -28.83 -10.47 45.98
CA GLY A 228 -27.48 -10.42 46.53
C GLY A 228 -27.35 -9.60 47.82
N ARG A 229 -28.05 -8.46 47.90
CA ARG A 229 -28.09 -7.62 49.11
C ARG A 229 -28.88 -8.23 50.27
N SER A 230 -29.88 -9.06 50.00
CA SER A 230 -30.68 -9.73 51.04
C SER A 230 -29.93 -10.85 51.78
N LYS A 231 -28.77 -11.26 51.28
CA LYS A 231 -27.93 -12.34 51.84
C LYS A 231 -26.74 -11.82 52.66
N LEU A 232 -26.63 -10.51 52.84
CA LEU A 232 -25.67 -9.83 53.74
C LEU A 232 -26.40 -9.38 55.01
#